data_AF-A0A8J9UMC9-F1
#
_entry.id   AF-A0A8J9UMC9-F1
#
_cell.length_a   1.000
_cell.length_b   1.000
_cell.length_c   1.000
_cell.angle_alpha   90.00
_cell.angle_beta   90.00
_cell.angle_gamma   90.00
#
_symmetry.space_group_name_H-M   'P 1'
#
loop_
_entity.id
_entity.type
_entity.pdbx_description
1 polymer ?
#
loop_
_entity_poly.entity_id
_entity_poly.type
_entity_poly.pdbx_seq_one_letter_code
_entity_poly.pdbx_strand_id
1 'polypeptide(L)'
;MFIMKYKCIKMIRKVVVGSGLIALIPSVSAATPVQDSIEPKRPPLMKPSELPIYEAPHANYGEYLQSKASEEKSSYLQSVLLLPVRAVREQVQTACAHTESVTNTVKDNYSELRDRSEWIVQYLREEENKEIRYGAVAMGGLTGFIFGLRGGFIRRLFYAGLGTTGMGYICFPEETKVIMKNNGSLIKQYINIAYNFFYGVKPGDPQLEVKFPELSLPKDFSEFIDLTIIKNRLFKY
;
A
#
# COMPACT_ATOMS: atom_id res chain seq x y z
N MET A 1 -15.20 -27.23 -9.91
CA MET A 1 -14.51 -25.92 -9.76
C MET A 1 -15.40 -24.82 -9.15
N PHE A 2 -16.23 -25.13 -8.16
CA PHE A 2 -17.02 -24.12 -7.40
C PHE A 2 -16.72 -24.18 -5.90
N ILE A 3 -16.40 -25.36 -5.37
CA ILE A 3 -16.06 -25.60 -3.96
C ILE A 3 -14.81 -24.82 -3.50
N MET A 4 -13.84 -24.57 -4.38
CA MET A 4 -12.58 -23.90 -4.03
C MET A 4 -12.75 -22.38 -3.82
N LYS A 5 -13.74 -21.74 -4.47
CA LYS A 5 -14.02 -20.30 -4.30
C LYS A 5 -14.70 -19.98 -2.97
N TYR A 6 -15.61 -20.84 -2.49
CA TYR A 6 -16.30 -20.62 -1.21
C TYR A 6 -15.38 -20.85 0.00
N LYS A 7 -14.40 -21.74 -0.12
CA LYS A 7 -13.44 -22.02 0.97
C LYS A 7 -12.46 -20.87 1.19
N CYS A 8 -12.05 -20.18 0.12
CA CYS A 8 -11.15 -19.02 0.20
C CYS A 8 -11.83 -17.80 0.85
N ILE A 9 -13.09 -17.52 0.50
CA ILE A 9 -13.88 -16.42 1.11
C ILE A 9 -14.17 -16.65 2.60
N LYS A 10 -14.37 -17.91 3.03
CA LYS A 10 -14.65 -18.24 4.44
C LYS A 10 -13.40 -18.12 5.34
N MET A 11 -12.19 -18.27 4.78
CA MET A 11 -10.94 -18.04 5.53
C MET A 11 -10.66 -16.55 5.76
N ILE A 12 -10.88 -15.70 4.75
CA ILE A 12 -10.62 -14.26 4.86
C ILE A 12 -11.52 -13.61 5.92
N ARG A 13 -12.78 -14.07 6.05
CA ARG A 13 -13.72 -13.56 7.06
C ARG A 13 -13.37 -13.96 8.50
N LYS A 14 -12.59 -15.04 8.71
CA LYS A 14 -12.10 -15.43 10.04
C LYS A 14 -10.86 -14.64 10.49
N VAL A 15 -10.10 -14.08 9.55
CA VAL A 15 -8.90 -13.29 9.84
C VAL A 15 -9.24 -11.85 10.27
N VAL A 16 -10.40 -11.32 9.85
CA VAL A 16 -10.74 -9.90 10.04
C VAL A 16 -11.54 -9.61 11.33
N VAL A 17 -12.05 -10.61 12.05
CA VAL A 17 -12.94 -10.39 13.23
C VAL A 17 -12.50 -11.16 14.50
N GLY A 18 -11.32 -11.78 14.50
CA GLY A 18 -10.89 -12.68 15.57
C GLY A 18 -9.52 -12.33 16.15
N SER A 19 -9.34 -11.13 16.69
CA SER A 19 -8.18 -10.83 17.54
C SER A 19 -8.64 -10.00 18.73
N GLY A 20 -9.37 -10.68 19.64
CA GLY A 20 -9.64 -10.16 20.96
C GLY A 20 -8.32 -9.95 21.70
N LEU A 21 -8.08 -8.72 22.13
CA LEU A 21 -7.00 -8.34 23.02
C LEU A 21 -7.17 -9.09 24.35
N ILE A 22 -6.56 -10.28 24.46
CA ILE A 22 -6.30 -10.89 25.76
C ILE A 22 -5.02 -10.23 26.27
N ALA A 23 -5.18 -9.34 27.25
CA ALA A 23 -4.08 -8.78 28.00
C ALA A 23 -3.30 -9.92 28.67
N LEU A 24 -2.16 -10.31 28.09
CA LEU A 24 -1.16 -11.13 28.74
C LEU A 24 -0.47 -10.26 29.78
N ILE A 25 -0.91 -10.35 31.02
CA ILE A 25 -0.19 -9.83 32.19
C ILE A 25 0.81 -10.94 32.57
N PRO A 26 2.12 -10.78 32.35
CA PRO A 26 3.08 -11.75 32.85
C PRO A 26 3.16 -11.61 34.38
N SER A 27 2.72 -12.63 35.11
CA SER A 27 3.02 -12.77 36.53
C SER A 27 4.46 -13.29 36.66
N VAL A 28 5.39 -12.39 36.97
CA VAL A 28 6.76 -12.76 37.32
C VAL A 28 6.76 -13.20 38.78
N SER A 29 6.97 -14.50 39.02
CA SER A 29 7.30 -15.00 40.36
C SER A 29 8.79 -14.73 40.58
N ALA A 30 9.10 -13.70 41.37
CA ALA A 30 10.47 -13.38 41.72
C ALA A 30 11.02 -14.48 42.65
N ALA A 31 11.97 -15.28 42.14
CA ALA A 31 12.81 -16.12 42.98
C ALA A 31 13.65 -15.21 43.88
N THR A 32 13.61 -15.45 45.18
CA THR A 32 14.48 -14.76 46.15
C THR A 32 15.94 -15.00 45.76
N PRO A 33 16.77 -13.96 45.60
CA PRO A 33 18.19 -14.15 45.33
C PRO A 33 18.85 -14.83 46.52
N VAL A 34 19.67 -15.85 46.24
CA VAL A 34 20.59 -16.44 47.20
C VAL A 34 21.54 -15.33 47.66
N GLN A 35 21.42 -14.92 48.93
CA GLN A 35 22.34 -13.99 49.57
C GLN A 35 23.62 -14.73 49.95
N ASP A 36 24.59 -14.76 49.04
CA ASP A 36 25.99 -14.92 49.40
C ASP A 36 26.69 -13.57 49.14
N SER A 37 26.41 -12.58 49.98
CA SER A 37 27.20 -11.36 50.04
C SER A 37 27.75 -11.19 51.45
N ILE A 38 29.08 -11.20 51.58
CA ILE A 38 29.78 -10.82 52.81
C ILE A 38 29.56 -9.32 52.98
N GLU A 39 28.47 -8.92 53.64
CA GLU A 39 28.22 -7.51 53.93
C GLU A 39 29.36 -6.98 54.84
N PRO A 40 29.97 -5.83 54.51
CA PRO A 40 31.04 -5.27 55.33
C PRO A 40 30.49 -4.91 56.73
N LYS A 41 31.14 -5.41 57.78
CA LYS A 41 30.73 -5.13 59.16
C LYS A 41 30.85 -3.64 59.46
N ARG A 42 29.84 -3.10 60.16
CA ARG A 42 29.83 -1.71 60.60
C ARG A 42 31.08 -1.41 61.43
N PRO A 43 31.86 -0.37 61.10
CA PRO A 43 33.04 -0.02 61.86
C PRO A 43 32.65 0.44 63.28
N PRO A 44 33.53 0.21 64.27
CA PRO A 44 33.32 0.70 65.63
C PRO A 44 33.31 2.23 65.68
N LEU A 45 32.62 2.78 66.68
CA LEU A 45 32.56 4.23 66.92
C LEU A 45 33.94 4.75 67.37
N MET A 46 34.43 5.81 66.72
CA MET A 46 35.72 6.46 67.02
C MET A 46 35.54 7.94 67.36
N LYS A 47 36.46 8.50 68.16
CA LYS A 47 36.46 9.93 68.49
C LYS A 47 37.05 10.76 67.34
N PRO A 48 36.71 12.06 67.20
CA PRO A 48 37.26 12.90 66.14
C PRO A 48 38.79 13.02 66.13
N SER A 49 39.44 12.96 67.31
CA SER A 49 40.90 12.98 67.45
C SER A 49 41.59 11.70 66.98
N GLU A 50 40.84 10.61 66.82
CA GLU A 50 41.33 9.29 66.43
C GLU A 50 41.10 9.03 64.93
N LEU A 51 40.59 10.03 64.20
CA LEU A 51 40.35 9.92 62.77
C LEU A 51 41.67 10.04 62.00
N PRO A 52 42.09 9.02 61.23
CA PRO A 52 43.24 9.14 60.37
C PRO A 52 43.06 10.25 59.33
N ILE A 53 44.04 11.15 59.22
CA ILE A 53 43.97 12.33 58.33
C ILE A 53 44.20 11.94 56.86
N TYR A 54 45.00 10.90 56.62
CA TYR A 54 45.43 10.51 55.27
C TYR A 54 44.99 9.09 54.85
N GLU A 55 44.47 8.30 55.78
CA GLU A 55 43.97 6.95 55.51
C GLU A 55 42.47 6.90 55.74
N ALA A 56 41.75 6.12 54.94
CA ALA A 56 40.32 5.90 55.12
C ALA A 56 40.04 4.41 55.36
N PRO A 57 40.33 3.87 56.57
CA PRO A 57 40.24 2.44 56.87
C PRO A 57 38.82 1.86 56.71
N HIS A 58 37.80 2.72 56.65
CA HIS A 58 36.40 2.36 56.54
C HIS A 58 35.72 2.95 55.28
N ALA A 59 36.50 3.39 54.28
CA ALA A 59 35.97 3.88 53.00
C ALA A 59 35.03 2.86 52.36
N ASN A 60 35.42 1.58 52.38
CA ASN A 60 34.63 0.46 51.83
C ASN A 60 33.21 0.37 52.44
N TYR A 61 33.04 0.71 53.72
CA TYR A 61 31.72 0.70 54.36
C TYR A 61 30.86 1.90 53.96
N GLY A 62 31.48 3.07 53.78
CA GLY A 62 30.81 4.27 53.26
C GLY A 62 30.35 4.09 51.81
N GLU A 63 31.20 3.52 50.96
CA GLU A 63 30.89 3.17 49.58
C GLU A 63 29.78 2.13 49.49
N TYR A 64 29.79 1.11 50.36
CA TYR A 64 28.73 0.12 50.47
C TYR A 64 27.37 0.73 50.88
N LEU A 65 27.36 1.67 51.82
CA LEU A 65 26.12 2.38 52.19
C LEU A 65 25.61 3.25 51.05
N GLN A 66 26.51 3.90 50.31
CA GLN A 66 26.16 4.72 49.17
C GLN A 66 25.61 3.87 48.02
N SER A 67 26.20 2.71 47.74
CA SER A 67 25.72 1.77 46.73
C SER A 67 24.35 1.22 47.13
N LYS A 68 24.16 0.77 48.38
CA LYS A 68 22.87 0.26 48.90
C LYS A 68 21.77 1.32 48.88
N ALA A 69 22.08 2.57 49.24
CA ALA A 69 21.14 3.69 49.19
C ALA A 69 20.79 4.10 47.74
N SER A 70 21.72 3.97 46.80
CA SER A 70 21.47 4.24 45.37
C SER A 70 20.63 3.14 44.71
N GLU A 71 20.85 1.89 45.11
CA GLU A 71 20.09 0.72 44.69
C GLU A 71 18.64 0.80 45.19
N GLU A 72 18.42 1.16 46.46
CA GLU A 72 17.09 1.25 47.07
C GLU A 72 16.23 2.38 46.47
N LYS A 73 16.83 3.53 46.12
CA LYS A 73 16.11 4.70 45.57
C LYS A 73 15.78 4.59 44.08
N SER A 74 16.56 3.84 43.31
CA SER A 74 16.43 3.78 41.86
C SER A 74 15.83 2.47 41.36
N SER A 75 16.00 1.35 42.08
CA SER A 75 15.73 0.02 41.54
C SER A 75 14.25 -0.24 41.20
N TYR A 76 13.31 0.01 42.12
CA TYR A 76 11.94 -0.50 41.92
C TYR A 76 11.13 0.33 40.91
N LEU A 77 11.02 1.65 41.08
CA LEU A 77 10.24 2.47 40.14
C LEU A 77 10.89 2.58 38.77
N GLN A 78 12.23 2.64 38.70
CA GLN A 78 12.92 2.72 37.43
C GLN A 78 12.84 1.38 36.68
N SER A 79 12.99 0.24 37.35
CA SER A 79 12.83 -1.06 36.68
C SER A 79 11.41 -1.28 36.14
N VAL A 80 10.39 -0.91 36.93
CA VAL A 80 8.97 -1.01 36.53
C VAL A 80 8.63 -0.10 35.35
N LEU A 81 9.19 1.11 35.27
CA LEU A 81 8.94 2.04 34.15
C LEU A 81 9.79 1.76 32.92
N LEU A 82 10.99 1.20 33.06
CA LEU A 82 11.86 0.89 31.93
C LEU A 82 11.34 -0.27 31.09
N LEU A 83 10.68 -1.26 31.70
CA LEU A 83 10.09 -2.42 31.01
C LEU A 83 9.07 -2.03 29.92
N PRO A 84 8.02 -1.23 30.19
CA PRO A 84 7.06 -0.84 29.18
C PRO A 84 7.65 0.10 28.13
N VAL A 85 8.51 1.03 28.53
CA VAL A 85 9.18 1.95 27.57
C VAL A 85 10.08 1.18 26.62
N ARG A 86 10.83 0.18 27.13
CA ARG A 86 11.66 -0.70 26.31
C ARG A 86 10.80 -1.55 25.37
N ALA A 87 9.72 -2.16 25.87
CA ALA A 87 8.83 -2.96 25.05
C ALA A 87 8.20 -2.15 23.89
N VAL A 88 7.74 -0.93 24.18
CA VAL A 88 7.20 -0.03 23.14
C VAL A 88 8.28 0.35 22.14
N ARG A 89 9.49 0.69 22.61
CA ARG A 89 10.62 1.04 21.72
C ARG A 89 10.97 -0.12 20.79
N GLU A 90 11.07 -1.34 21.31
CA GLU A 90 11.41 -2.53 20.52
C GLU A 90 10.32 -2.84 19.49
N GLN A 91 9.04 -2.69 19.85
CA GLN A 91 7.92 -2.86 18.91
C GLN A 91 7.97 -1.82 17.79
N VAL A 92 8.21 -0.55 18.12
CA VAL A 92 8.33 0.53 17.13
C VAL A 92 9.54 0.32 16.23
N GLN A 93 10.71 -0.04 16.79
CA GLN A 93 11.91 -0.32 16.01
C GLN A 93 11.71 -1.50 15.05
N THR A 94 11.08 -2.57 15.52
CA THR A 94 10.77 -3.75 14.70
C THR A 94 9.78 -3.40 13.58
N ALA A 95 8.72 -2.64 13.89
CA ALA A 95 7.74 -2.18 12.90
C ALA A 95 8.36 -1.23 11.86
N CYS A 96 9.22 -0.30 12.29
CA CYS A 96 9.95 0.60 11.39
C CYS A 96 10.90 -0.18 10.49
N ALA A 97 11.68 -1.13 11.04
CA ALA A 97 12.60 -1.96 10.25
C ALA A 97 11.87 -2.80 9.20
N HIS A 98 10.73 -3.41 9.56
CA HIS A 98 9.90 -4.14 8.59
C HIS A 98 9.34 -3.21 7.50
N THR A 99 8.87 -2.03 7.87
CA THR A 99 8.35 -1.05 6.90
C THR A 99 9.45 -0.60 5.94
N GLU A 100 10.64 -0.28 6.44
CA GLU A 100 11.77 0.16 5.63
C GLU A 100 12.17 -0.89 4.59
N SER A 101 12.29 -2.16 5.00
CA SER A 101 12.62 -3.27 4.09
C SER A 101 11.58 -3.47 2.96
N VAL A 102 10.29 -3.37 3.29
CA VAL A 102 9.20 -3.47 2.30
C VAL A 102 9.22 -2.25 1.38
N THR A 103 9.41 -1.05 1.92
CA THR A 103 9.43 0.17 1.10
C THR A 103 10.60 0.17 0.11
N ASN A 104 11.79 -0.27 0.53
CA ASN A 104 12.94 -0.37 -0.36
C ASN A 104 12.70 -1.41 -1.46
N THR A 105 12.19 -2.59 -1.10
CA THR A 105 11.82 -3.62 -2.08
C THR A 105 10.79 -3.10 -3.10
N VAL A 106 9.76 -2.38 -2.65
CA VAL A 106 8.75 -1.81 -3.55
C VAL A 106 9.35 -0.74 -4.46
N LYS A 107 10.22 0.13 -3.94
CA LYS A 107 10.90 1.16 -4.73
C LYS A 107 11.80 0.55 -5.79
N ASP A 108 12.57 -0.47 -5.43
CA ASP A 108 13.49 -1.15 -6.35
C ASP A 108 12.71 -1.83 -7.49
N ASN A 109 11.69 -2.62 -7.15
CA ASN A 109 10.82 -3.25 -8.15
C ASN A 109 10.10 -2.22 -9.02
N TYR A 110 9.66 -1.09 -8.45
CA TYR A 110 8.99 -0.04 -9.21
C TYR A 110 9.92 0.60 -10.24
N SER A 111 11.15 0.93 -9.85
CA SER A 111 12.16 1.46 -10.77
C SER A 111 12.51 0.45 -11.87
N GLU A 112 12.75 -0.81 -11.51
CA GLU A 112 13.09 -1.85 -12.47
C GLU A 112 11.95 -2.14 -13.46
N LEU A 113 10.70 -2.14 -12.99
CA LEU A 113 9.53 -2.30 -13.86
C LEU A 113 9.38 -1.12 -14.81
N ARG A 114 9.65 0.09 -14.36
CA ARG A 114 9.62 1.28 -15.20
C ARG A 114 10.66 1.17 -16.31
N ASP A 115 11.90 0.86 -15.95
CA ASP A 115 13.01 0.76 -16.91
C ASP A 115 12.76 -0.36 -17.94
N ARG A 116 12.28 -1.53 -17.48
CA ARG A 116 11.87 -2.62 -18.38
C ARG A 116 10.72 -2.23 -19.29
N SER A 117 9.72 -1.51 -18.77
CA SER A 117 8.59 -1.07 -19.57
C SER A 117 8.98 -0.07 -20.65
N GLU A 118 9.91 0.85 -20.33
CA GLU A 118 10.43 1.84 -21.27
C GLU A 118 11.22 1.16 -22.40
N TRP A 119 12.08 0.19 -22.05
CA TRP A 119 12.79 -0.63 -23.04
C TRP A 119 11.84 -1.40 -23.96
N ILE A 120 10.78 -2.03 -23.43
CA ILE A 120 9.78 -2.74 -24.25
C ILE A 120 9.06 -1.77 -25.19
N VAL A 121 8.67 -0.59 -24.70
CA VAL A 121 7.99 0.42 -25.53
C VAL A 121 8.93 0.91 -26.63
N GLN A 122 10.21 1.12 -26.33
CA GLN A 122 11.20 1.51 -27.32
C GLN A 122 11.41 0.42 -28.38
N TYR A 123 11.56 -0.85 -27.96
CA TYR A 123 11.68 -2.00 -28.84
C TYR A 123 10.46 -2.18 -29.77
N LEU A 124 9.25 -2.00 -29.22
CA LEU A 124 8.02 -2.03 -30.02
C LEU A 124 7.93 -0.86 -31.01
N ARG A 125 8.62 0.25 -30.77
CA ARG A 125 8.66 1.42 -31.67
C ARG A 125 9.79 1.39 -32.70
N GLU A 126 10.63 0.37 -32.69
CA GLU A 126 11.66 0.13 -33.72
C GLU A 126 11.00 -0.28 -35.06
N GLU A 127 11.34 0.38 -36.17
CA GLU A 127 10.63 0.23 -37.48
C GLU A 127 10.72 -1.17 -38.09
N GLU A 128 11.71 -1.97 -37.67
CA GLU A 128 11.97 -3.31 -38.18
C GLU A 128 10.90 -4.33 -37.75
N ASN A 129 10.20 -4.10 -36.63
CA ASN A 129 9.34 -5.09 -35.98
C ASN A 129 7.83 -4.86 -36.18
N LYS A 130 7.40 -4.48 -37.40
CA LYS A 130 5.98 -4.15 -37.68
C LYS A 130 5.00 -5.27 -37.33
N GLU A 131 5.37 -6.53 -37.52
CA GLU A 131 4.50 -7.68 -37.18
C GLU A 131 4.23 -7.79 -35.67
N ILE A 132 5.28 -7.58 -34.86
CA ILE A 132 5.19 -7.65 -33.39
C ILE A 132 4.29 -6.53 -32.86
N ARG A 133 4.29 -5.36 -33.52
CA ARG A 133 3.41 -4.23 -33.16
C ARG A 133 1.94 -4.56 -33.31
N TYR A 134 1.54 -5.15 -34.44
CA TYR A 134 0.16 -5.57 -34.64
C TYR A 134 -0.24 -6.70 -33.69
N GLY A 135 0.69 -7.63 -33.40
CA GLY A 135 0.50 -8.66 -32.38
C GLY A 135 0.22 -8.07 -30.99
N ALA A 136 0.99 -7.05 -30.59
CA ALA A 136 0.78 -6.35 -29.33
C ALA A 136 -0.60 -5.68 -29.25
N VAL A 137 -1.04 -5.02 -30.32
CA VAL A 137 -2.37 -4.40 -30.39
C VAL A 137 -3.49 -5.44 -30.31
N ALA A 138 -3.35 -6.56 -31.02
CA ALA A 138 -4.29 -7.67 -30.95
C ALA A 138 -4.38 -8.26 -29.53
N MET A 139 -3.23 -8.45 -28.86
CA MET A 139 -3.18 -8.88 -27.46
C MET A 139 -3.84 -7.85 -26.52
N GLY A 140 -3.67 -6.56 -26.76
CA GLY A 140 -4.38 -5.50 -26.02
C GLY A 140 -5.90 -5.62 -26.16
N GLY A 141 -6.38 -5.89 -27.37
CA GLY A 141 -7.79 -6.14 -27.65
C GLY A 141 -8.34 -7.39 -26.99
N LEU A 142 -7.62 -8.50 -27.08
CA LEU A 142 -7.98 -9.76 -26.43
C LEU A 142 -8.01 -9.62 -24.91
N THR A 143 -7.03 -8.92 -24.34
CA THR A 143 -6.97 -8.63 -22.91
C THR A 143 -8.19 -7.80 -22.49
N GLY A 144 -8.49 -6.73 -23.22
CA GLY A 144 -9.70 -5.94 -23.01
C GLY A 144 -10.98 -6.76 -23.14
N PHE A 145 -11.06 -7.64 -24.13
CA PHE A 145 -12.21 -8.54 -24.33
C PHE A 145 -12.39 -9.48 -23.13
N ILE A 146 -11.31 -10.08 -22.61
CA ILE A 146 -11.33 -10.95 -21.43
C ILE A 146 -11.84 -10.20 -20.21
N PHE A 147 -11.36 -8.98 -19.97
CA PHE A 147 -11.88 -8.12 -18.89
C PHE A 147 -13.36 -7.76 -19.08
N GLY A 148 -13.84 -7.67 -20.33
CA GLY A 148 -15.22 -7.41 -20.69
C GLY A 148 -16.17 -8.62 -20.58
N LEU A 149 -15.66 -9.85 -20.43
CA LEU A 149 -16.47 -11.09 -20.45
C LEU A 149 -17.58 -11.13 -19.41
N ARG A 150 -17.40 -10.46 -18.27
CA ARG A 150 -18.40 -10.39 -17.19
C ARG A 150 -19.62 -9.52 -17.54
N GLY A 151 -19.60 -8.80 -18.66
CA GLY A 151 -20.73 -8.02 -19.17
C GLY A 151 -21.44 -8.63 -20.38
N GLY A 152 -22.47 -7.93 -20.85
CA GLY A 152 -23.14 -8.20 -22.13
C GLY A 152 -22.27 -7.83 -23.35
N PHE A 153 -22.80 -8.08 -24.55
CA PHE A 153 -22.07 -7.92 -25.83
C PHE A 153 -21.45 -6.52 -26.02
N ILE A 154 -22.21 -5.46 -25.73
CA ILE A 154 -21.74 -4.06 -25.85
C ILE A 154 -20.54 -3.79 -24.95
N ARG A 155 -20.56 -4.31 -23.71
CA ARG A 155 -19.46 -4.12 -22.75
C ARG A 155 -18.21 -4.84 -23.24
N ARG A 156 -18.34 -6.03 -23.82
CA ARG A 156 -17.22 -6.77 -24.40
C ARG A 156 -16.56 -5.99 -25.55
N LEU A 157 -17.37 -5.45 -26.45
CA LEU A 157 -16.87 -4.66 -27.58
C LEU A 157 -16.20 -3.37 -27.11
N PHE A 158 -16.78 -2.69 -26.12
CA PHE A 158 -16.21 -1.47 -25.56
C PHE A 158 -14.85 -1.71 -24.87
N TYR A 159 -14.74 -2.73 -24.01
CA TYR A 159 -13.48 -3.03 -23.34
C TYR A 159 -12.42 -3.57 -24.31
N ALA A 160 -12.81 -4.37 -25.31
CA ALA A 160 -11.91 -4.78 -26.38
C ALA A 160 -11.40 -3.58 -27.18
N GLY A 161 -12.29 -2.67 -27.57
CA GLY A 161 -11.97 -1.43 -28.27
C GLY A 161 -11.05 -0.51 -27.46
N LEU A 162 -11.28 -0.38 -26.15
CA LEU A 162 -10.37 0.35 -25.25
C LEU A 162 -8.99 -0.30 -25.19
N GLY A 163 -8.92 -1.63 -25.10
CA GLY A 163 -7.66 -2.37 -25.08
C GLY A 163 -6.87 -2.24 -26.38
N THR A 164 -7.53 -2.42 -27.53
CA THR A 164 -6.89 -2.22 -28.84
C THR A 164 -6.46 -0.78 -29.04
N THR A 165 -7.30 0.19 -28.68
CA THR A 165 -7.01 1.62 -28.88
C THR A 165 -5.88 2.09 -27.96
N GLY A 166 -5.89 1.68 -26.69
CA GLY A 166 -4.84 2.01 -25.73
C GLY A 166 -3.49 1.43 -26.16
N MET A 167 -3.45 0.16 -26.55
CA MET A 167 -2.21 -0.47 -27.02
C MET A 167 -1.78 0.06 -28.39
N GLY A 168 -2.74 0.35 -29.27
CA GLY A 168 -2.51 1.00 -30.57
C GLY A 168 -1.89 2.38 -30.43
N TYR A 169 -2.35 3.19 -29.46
CA TYR A 169 -1.78 4.51 -29.20
C TYR A 169 -0.33 4.43 -28.71
N ILE A 170 0.01 3.45 -27.87
CA ILE A 170 1.37 3.25 -27.37
C ILE A 170 2.32 2.81 -28.49
N CYS A 171 1.83 1.91 -29.36
CA CYS A 171 2.59 1.25 -30.42
C CYS A 171 2.72 2.10 -31.71
N PHE A 172 1.67 2.86 -32.05
CA PHE A 172 1.56 3.68 -33.26
C PHE A 172 1.07 5.11 -32.93
N PRO A 173 1.88 5.93 -32.23
CA PRO A 173 1.44 7.25 -31.78
C PRO A 173 1.15 8.21 -32.93
N GLU A 174 1.95 8.20 -34.00
CA GLU A 174 1.78 9.12 -35.14
C GLU A 174 0.55 8.77 -35.99
N GLU A 175 0.38 7.50 -36.34
CA GLU A 175 -0.80 7.03 -37.08
C GLU A 175 -2.08 7.30 -36.28
N THR A 176 -2.08 6.99 -34.98
CA THR A 176 -3.24 7.21 -34.11
C THR A 176 -3.58 8.70 -33.99
N LYS A 177 -2.59 9.61 -33.91
CA LYS A 177 -2.83 11.07 -33.89
C LYS A 177 -3.51 11.55 -35.19
N VAL A 178 -3.05 11.07 -36.34
CA VAL A 178 -3.61 11.45 -37.65
C VAL A 178 -5.04 10.92 -37.78
N ILE A 179 -5.26 9.64 -37.45
CA ILE A 179 -6.58 9.01 -37.45
C ILE A 179 -7.53 9.75 -36.51
N MET A 180 -7.09 10.11 -35.30
CA MET A 180 -7.93 10.81 -34.32
C MET A 180 -8.34 12.22 -34.81
N LYS A 181 -7.42 12.97 -35.41
CA LYS A 181 -7.69 14.31 -35.96
C LYS A 181 -8.66 14.24 -37.14
N ASN A 182 -8.43 13.32 -38.07
CA ASN A 182 -9.22 13.24 -39.31
C ASN A 182 -10.61 12.65 -39.08
N ASN A 183 -10.76 11.71 -38.13
CA ASN A 183 -12.03 11.03 -37.89
C ASN A 183 -12.92 11.71 -36.84
N GLY A 184 -12.41 12.71 -36.11
CA GLY A 184 -13.16 13.39 -35.06
C GLY A 184 -14.45 14.05 -35.55
N SER A 185 -14.45 14.65 -36.75
CA SER A 185 -15.65 15.25 -37.35
C SER A 185 -16.66 14.20 -37.80
N LEU A 186 -16.19 13.10 -38.40
CA LEU A 186 -17.04 11.99 -38.85
C LEU A 186 -17.72 11.29 -37.67
N ILE A 187 -16.99 11.03 -36.59
CA ILE A 187 -17.55 10.41 -35.37
C ILE A 187 -18.69 11.26 -34.81
N LYS A 188 -18.54 12.59 -34.75
CA LYS A 188 -19.60 13.48 -34.30
C LYS A 188 -20.86 13.36 -35.16
N GLN A 189 -20.70 13.30 -36.49
CA GLN A 189 -21.82 13.13 -37.42
C GLN A 189 -22.51 11.78 -37.21
N TYR A 190 -21.77 10.68 -37.11
CA TYR A 190 -22.34 9.36 -36.86
C TYR A 190 -23.09 9.28 -35.53
N ILE A 191 -22.57 9.89 -34.46
CA ILE A 191 -23.27 9.91 -33.17
C ILE A 191 -24.56 10.74 -33.28
N ASN A 192 -24.54 11.90 -33.94
CA ASN A 192 -25.75 12.70 -34.16
C ASN A 192 -26.80 11.91 -34.96
N ILE A 193 -26.39 11.21 -36.03
CA ILE A 193 -27.30 10.37 -36.83
C ILE A 193 -27.87 9.23 -35.97
N ALA A 194 -27.04 8.52 -35.22
CA ALA A 194 -27.47 7.43 -34.36
C ALA A 194 -28.41 7.92 -33.24
N TYR A 195 -28.15 9.10 -32.68
CA TYR A 195 -28.99 9.73 -31.68
C TYR A 195 -30.37 10.08 -32.27
N ASN A 196 -30.40 10.78 -33.41
CA ASN A 196 -31.64 11.12 -34.10
C ASN A 196 -32.45 9.86 -34.48
N PHE A 197 -31.77 8.78 -34.86
CA PHE A 197 -32.41 7.49 -35.15
C PHE A 197 -33.00 6.84 -33.88
N PHE A 198 -32.27 6.83 -32.77
CA PHE A 198 -32.76 6.25 -31.50
C PHE A 198 -33.99 6.98 -30.95
N TYR A 199 -34.05 8.30 -31.16
CA TYR A 199 -35.21 9.12 -30.77
C TYR A 199 -36.32 9.19 -31.83
N GLY A 200 -36.17 8.51 -32.98
CA GLY A 200 -37.23 8.35 -33.98
C GLY A 200 -37.59 9.62 -34.76
N VAL A 201 -36.64 10.56 -34.89
CA VAL A 201 -36.84 11.82 -35.63
C VAL A 201 -37.03 11.52 -37.12
N LYS A 202 -38.12 12.00 -37.72
CA LYS A 202 -38.42 11.77 -39.15
C LYS A 202 -37.66 12.77 -40.02
N PRO A 203 -37.35 12.44 -41.29
CA PRO A 203 -36.72 13.38 -42.21
C PRO A 203 -37.65 14.58 -42.46
N GLY A 204 -37.43 15.69 -41.75
CA GLY A 204 -38.25 16.92 -41.82
C GLY A 204 -38.32 17.73 -40.52
N ASP A 205 -38.03 17.12 -39.37
CA ASP A 205 -38.00 17.81 -38.07
C ASP A 205 -36.62 18.48 -37.80
N PRO A 206 -36.55 19.53 -36.97
CA PRO A 206 -35.27 20.17 -36.64
C PRO A 206 -34.31 19.16 -36.01
N GLN A 207 -33.13 18.98 -36.62
CA GLN A 207 -32.13 18.03 -36.15
C GLN A 207 -31.67 18.42 -34.75
N LEU A 208 -31.73 17.46 -33.80
CA LEU A 208 -31.18 17.66 -32.47
C LEU A 208 -29.65 17.64 -32.57
N GLU A 209 -29.04 18.82 -32.66
CA GLU A 209 -27.59 18.95 -32.60
C GLU A 209 -27.12 18.63 -31.19
N VAL A 210 -26.53 17.45 -31.00
CA VAL A 210 -25.83 17.16 -29.76
C VAL A 210 -24.58 18.04 -29.75
N LYS A 211 -24.61 19.10 -28.93
CA LYS A 211 -23.40 19.82 -28.54
C LYS A 211 -22.59 18.87 -27.67
N PHE A 212 -21.77 18.03 -28.31
CA PHE A 212 -20.79 17.24 -27.57
C PHE A 212 -19.96 18.24 -26.76
N PRO A 213 -19.90 18.10 -25.42
CA PRO A 213 -18.88 18.84 -24.67
C PRO A 213 -17.56 18.53 -25.34
N GLU A 214 -16.72 19.55 -25.54
CA GLU A 214 -15.38 19.34 -26.09
C GLU A 214 -14.78 18.16 -25.35
N LEU A 215 -14.30 17.16 -26.10
CA LEU A 215 -13.85 15.88 -25.60
C LEU A 215 -12.62 16.08 -24.70
N SER A 216 -12.79 16.65 -23.51
CA SER A 216 -11.83 16.53 -22.44
C SER A 216 -11.91 15.08 -22.04
N LEU A 217 -11.05 14.26 -22.65
CA LEU A 217 -10.70 12.96 -22.13
C LEU A 217 -10.56 13.13 -20.60
N PRO A 218 -11.24 12.30 -19.79
CA PRO A 218 -11.20 12.46 -18.34
C PRO A 218 -9.74 12.53 -17.94
N LYS A 219 -9.37 13.62 -17.27
CA LYS A 219 -7.96 13.88 -16.94
C LYS A 219 -7.45 12.80 -15.98
N ASP A 220 -8.36 12.19 -15.22
CA ASP A 220 -8.07 11.19 -14.20
C ASP A 220 -8.90 9.91 -14.36
N PHE A 221 -8.27 8.77 -14.09
CA PHE A 221 -8.92 7.45 -14.05
C PHE A 221 -9.96 7.32 -12.93
N SER A 222 -9.89 8.16 -11.89
CA SER A 222 -10.85 8.20 -10.79
C SER A 222 -12.25 8.59 -11.27
N GLU A 223 -12.36 9.61 -12.11
CA GLU A 223 -13.64 10.05 -12.70
C GLU A 223 -14.28 8.95 -13.54
N PHE A 224 -13.47 8.16 -14.25
CA PHE A 224 -13.93 7.03 -15.04
C PHE A 224 -14.49 5.89 -14.19
N ILE A 225 -13.84 5.60 -13.05
CA ILE A 225 -14.30 4.59 -12.10
C ILE A 225 -15.61 5.03 -11.44
N ASP A 226 -15.71 6.31 -11.04
CA ASP A 226 -16.93 6.86 -10.45
C ASP A 226 -18.10 6.82 -11.41
N LEU A 227 -17.91 7.20 -12.68
CA LEU A 227 -18.92 7.05 -13.74
C LEU A 227 -19.37 5.59 -13.89
N THR A 228 -18.44 4.64 -13.79
CA THR A 228 -18.74 3.21 -13.92
C THR A 228 -19.51 2.66 -12.72
N ILE A 229 -19.17 3.09 -11.50
CA ILE A 229 -19.85 2.71 -10.25
C ILE A 229 -21.26 3.29 -10.22
N ILE A 230 -21.43 4.56 -10.59
CA ILE A 230 -22.73 5.25 -10.65
C ILE A 230 -23.66 4.55 -11.65
N LYS A 231 -23.16 4.21 -12.84
CA LYS A 231 -23.94 3.51 -13.88
C LYS A 231 -24.38 2.11 -13.44
N ASN A 232 -23.53 1.37 -12.72
CA ASN A 232 -23.87 0.06 -12.17
C ASN A 232 -24.93 0.15 -11.04
N ARG A 233 -25.05 1.29 -10.36
CA ARG A 233 -26.04 1.54 -9.32
C ARG A 233 -27.40 1.95 -9.90
N LEU A 234 -27.41 2.66 -11.03
CA LEU A 234 -28.62 3.05 -11.78
C LEU A 234 -29.33 1.87 -12.46
N PHE A 235 -28.62 0.84 -12.89
CA PHE A 235 -29.22 -0.35 -13.54
C PHE A 235 -29.85 -1.36 -12.55
N LYS A 236 -29.89 -1.02 -11.26
CA LYS A 236 -30.39 -1.89 -10.19
C LYS A 236 -31.77 -1.47 -9.64
N TYR A 237 -32.39 -0.44 -10.23
CA TYR A 237 -33.76 0.00 -9.98
C TYR A 237 -34.56 -0.05 -11.28
#